data_AF-A0AAD7J4S3-F1
#
_entry.id   AF-A0AAD7J4S3-F1
#
_cell.length_a   1.000
_cell.length_b   1.000
_cell.length_c   1.000
_cell.angle_alpha   90.00
_cell.angle_beta   90.00
_cell.angle_gamma   90.00
#
_symmetry.space_group_name_H-M   'P 1'
#
loop_
_entity.id
_entity.type
_entity.pdbx_description
1 polymer ?
#
loop_
_entity_poly.entity_id
_entity_poly.type
_entity_poly.pdbx_seq_one_letter_code
_entity_poly.pdbx_strand_id
1 'polypeptide(L)'
;MDRFPCNGYLRITVVEGEVTLSIRLTHHQAHCQYVDISIDNDTKKLIEAMKDSPASAIWDHIMREYPSTEITRKQVYAHWARVNESVWKLHPNQVKSATMLLEQWDGERIEILPVEKEPGIDAISFSFINILREFGDSIEEVVMDSTWKTNALGHELYAMVGEANGQAIPISFMFMGNSDDSAETGGKECTLHHLVRHVGGHCKRIMFTGSDKDTVEINSFCIEIPQAKHQLCYIHAISYIKKRLAEDRPPASYDARVAHRAFDFIDPTWAPGVSSGWLEDGVCEEDAEMERPESELEEDQELARFIILQ
;
A
#
# COMPACT_ATOMS: atom_id res chain seq x y z
N MET A 1 32.41 -7.98 -4.02
CA MET A 1 33.09 -8.81 -3.01
C MET A 1 33.34 -10.18 -3.60
N ASP A 2 34.60 -10.58 -3.66
CA ASP A 2 34.98 -11.91 -4.12
C ASP A 2 34.53 -12.97 -3.12
N ARG A 3 33.91 -14.05 -3.62
CA ARG A 3 33.55 -15.19 -2.80
C ARG A 3 34.70 -16.18 -2.81
N PHE A 4 35.26 -16.47 -1.63
CA PHE A 4 36.32 -17.46 -1.47
C PHE A 4 35.69 -18.81 -1.10
N PRO A 5 36.18 -19.95 -1.65
CA PRO A 5 35.74 -21.30 -1.26
C PRO A 5 36.33 -21.70 0.10
N CYS A 6 36.16 -20.82 1.09
CA CYS A 6 36.81 -20.82 2.39
C CYS A 6 36.29 -21.94 3.33
N ASN A 7 35.21 -22.63 2.99
CA ASN A 7 34.53 -23.60 3.87
C ASN A 7 34.36 -23.07 5.31
N GLY A 8 34.25 -21.74 5.45
CA GLY A 8 34.17 -21.08 6.74
C GLY A 8 32.80 -21.31 7.34
N TYR A 9 32.73 -21.34 8.67
CA TYR A 9 31.47 -21.50 9.37
C TYR A 9 31.39 -20.59 10.59
N LEU A 10 30.18 -20.13 10.86
CA LEU A 10 29.82 -19.37 12.05
C LEU A 10 29.00 -20.31 12.95
N ARG A 11 29.47 -20.56 14.16
CA ARG A 11 28.74 -21.27 15.20
C ARG A 11 28.34 -20.30 16.29
N ILE A 12 27.03 -20.14 16.48
CA ILE A 12 26.45 -19.38 17.59
C ILE A 12 25.83 -20.40 18.53
N THR A 13 26.26 -20.40 19.79
CA THR A 13 25.70 -21.25 20.85
C THR A 13 24.97 -20.35 21.84
N VAL A 14 23.68 -20.64 22.04
CA VAL A 14 22.82 -20.01 23.05
C VAL A 14 22.49 -21.06 24.10
N VAL A 15 22.69 -20.75 25.38
CA VAL A 15 22.33 -21.62 26.49
C VAL A 15 21.12 -21.03 27.19
N GLU A 16 20.06 -21.82 27.34
CA GLU A 16 18.83 -21.39 27.98
C GLU A 16 19.09 -21.02 29.45
N GLY A 17 18.66 -19.81 29.85
CA GLY A 17 18.88 -19.26 31.19
C GLY A 17 20.20 -18.50 31.38
N GLU A 18 21.11 -18.52 30.40
CA GLU A 18 22.30 -17.67 30.41
C GLU A 18 22.11 -16.40 29.56
N VAL A 19 22.67 -15.29 30.02
CA VAL A 19 22.68 -14.00 29.30
C VAL A 19 23.86 -13.91 28.31
N THR A 20 24.72 -14.92 28.29
CA THR A 20 25.95 -14.95 27.50
C THR A 20 25.80 -15.79 26.24
N LEU A 21 26.23 -15.21 25.11
CA LEU A 21 26.26 -15.85 23.80
C LEU A 21 27.69 -16.25 23.45
N SER A 22 27.91 -17.49 23.01
CA SER A 22 29.21 -17.94 22.51
C SER A 22 29.21 -17.91 20.99
N ILE A 23 30.07 -17.08 20.41
CA ILE A 23 30.22 -16.91 18.96
C ILE A 23 31.61 -17.42 18.55
N ARG A 24 31.65 -18.44 17.68
CA ARG A 24 32.88 -18.93 17.07
C ARG A 24 32.77 -18.80 15.55
N LEU A 25 33.66 -18.00 14.97
CA LEU A 25 33.83 -17.87 13.52
C LEU A 25 35.14 -18.55 13.11
N THR A 26 35.07 -19.46 12.14
CA THR A 26 36.22 -20.19 11.62
C THR A 26 36.33 -19.99 10.11
N HIS A 27 37.53 -19.69 9.63
CA HIS A 27 37.86 -19.63 8.21
C HIS A 27 38.95 -20.67 7.91
N HIS A 28 38.79 -21.51 6.89
CA HIS A 28 39.81 -22.51 6.53
C HIS A 28 40.82 -22.01 5.49
N GLN A 29 40.55 -20.87 4.86
CA GLN A 29 41.47 -20.21 3.94
C GLN A 29 41.64 -18.76 4.35
N ALA A 30 42.90 -18.28 4.32
CA ALA A 30 43.18 -16.87 4.43
C ALA A 30 42.68 -16.16 3.17
N HIS A 31 41.82 -15.17 3.33
CA HIS A 31 41.35 -14.29 2.27
C HIS A 31 41.52 -12.84 2.70
N CYS A 32 41.34 -11.91 1.75
CA CYS A 32 41.46 -10.48 2.04
C CYS A 32 40.60 -10.11 3.26
N GLN A 33 41.15 -9.21 4.08
CA GLN A 33 40.47 -8.74 5.28
C GLN A 33 39.13 -8.14 4.91
N TYR A 34 38.12 -8.38 5.76
CA TYR A 34 36.85 -7.68 5.66
C TYR A 34 37.11 -6.17 5.67
N VAL A 35 36.70 -5.48 4.60
CA VAL A 35 36.73 -4.02 4.53
C VAL A 35 35.46 -3.52 5.21
N ASP A 36 35.60 -2.59 6.15
CA ASP A 36 34.44 -1.94 6.75
C ASP A 36 33.67 -1.19 5.66
N ILE A 37 32.47 -1.69 5.37
CA ILE A 37 31.55 -1.08 4.42
C ILE A 37 30.63 -0.06 5.09
N SER A 38 30.87 0.30 6.36
CA SER A 38 30.05 1.28 7.06
C SER A 38 30.14 2.65 6.40
N ILE A 39 29.07 3.44 6.59
CA ILE A 39 29.03 4.83 6.11
C ILE A 39 30.11 5.61 6.86
N ASP A 40 30.95 6.33 6.12
CA ASP A 40 32.00 7.17 6.67
C ASP A 40 31.40 8.35 7.47
N ASN A 41 32.21 8.96 8.34
CA ASN A 41 31.73 10.01 9.24
C ASN A 41 31.34 11.30 8.52
N ASP A 42 31.92 11.60 7.37
CA ASP A 42 31.60 12.82 6.64
C ASP A 42 30.26 12.66 5.90
N THR A 43 29.99 11.48 5.34
CA THR A 43 28.67 11.13 4.82
C THR A 43 27.60 11.13 5.92
N LYS A 44 27.90 10.64 7.12
CA LYS A 44 26.95 10.73 8.26
C LYS A 44 26.60 12.18 8.62
N LYS A 45 27.61 13.06 8.71
CA LYS A 45 27.39 14.49 8.97
C LYS A 45 26.57 15.15 7.87
N LEU A 46 26.81 14.78 6.61
CA LEU A 46 26.00 15.25 5.48
C LEU A 46 24.54 14.83 5.62
N ILE A 47 24.28 13.57 5.95
CA ILE A 47 22.92 13.05 6.16
C ILE A 47 22.23 13.82 7.30
N GLU A 48 22.93 14.07 8.42
CA GLU A 48 22.41 14.85 9.53
C GLU A 48 22.09 16.29 9.13
N ALA A 49 22.99 16.93 8.38
CA ALA A 49 22.80 18.30 7.88
C ALA A 49 21.62 18.41 6.90
N MET A 50 21.30 17.34 6.18
CA MET A 50 20.20 17.26 5.22
C MET A 50 19.00 16.45 5.76
N LYS A 51 18.87 16.25 7.07
CA LYS A 51 17.87 15.33 7.64
C LYS A 51 16.42 15.66 7.26
N ASP A 52 16.13 16.94 7.02
CA ASP A 52 14.80 17.44 6.62
C ASP A 52 14.52 17.26 5.11
N SER A 53 15.51 16.79 4.34
CA SER A 53 15.34 16.44 2.93
C SER A 53 14.96 14.96 2.76
N PRO A 54 14.27 14.60 1.65
CA PRO A 54 14.05 13.20 1.32
C PRO A 54 15.38 12.44 1.15
N ALA A 55 15.44 11.19 1.63
CA ALA A 55 16.64 10.35 1.51
C ALA A 55 17.13 10.18 0.06
N SER A 56 16.22 10.24 -0.93
CA SER A 56 16.56 10.24 -2.35
C SER A 56 17.39 11.47 -2.75
N ALA A 57 17.00 12.66 -2.29
CA ALA A 57 17.72 13.89 -2.59
C ALA A 57 19.13 13.89 -1.99
N ILE A 58 19.28 13.31 -0.79
CA ILE A 58 20.59 13.13 -0.15
C ILE A 58 21.46 12.16 -0.98
N TRP A 59 20.87 11.05 -1.44
CA TRP A 59 21.56 10.11 -2.31
C TRP A 59 22.00 10.75 -3.63
N ASP A 60 21.12 11.51 -4.28
CA ASP A 60 21.43 12.20 -5.54
C ASP A 60 22.53 13.25 -5.34
N HIS A 61 22.56 13.91 -4.18
CA HIS A 61 23.65 14.81 -3.82
C HIS A 61 24.97 14.06 -3.67
N ILE A 62 25.00 12.94 -2.93
CA ILE A 62 26.20 12.10 -2.77
C ILE A 62 26.71 11.61 -4.13
N MET A 63 25.83 11.15 -5.02
CA MET A 63 26.21 10.70 -6.37
C MET A 63 26.80 11.81 -7.23
N ARG A 64 26.36 13.06 -7.03
CA ARG A 64 26.88 14.21 -7.77
C ARG A 64 28.28 14.61 -7.29
N GLU A 65 28.48 14.67 -5.98
CA GLU A 65 29.75 15.11 -5.38
C GLU A 65 30.81 13.98 -5.35
N TYR A 66 30.37 12.74 -5.15
CA TYR A 66 31.22 11.56 -4.97
C TYR A 66 30.75 10.40 -5.87
N PRO A 67 30.86 10.52 -7.20
CA PRO A 67 30.33 9.53 -8.15
C PRO A 67 31.01 8.15 -8.03
N SER A 68 32.19 8.07 -7.43
CA SER A 68 32.95 6.84 -7.22
C SER A 68 32.84 6.28 -5.79
N THR A 69 31.81 6.67 -5.02
CA THR A 69 31.60 6.13 -3.68
C THR A 69 31.17 4.66 -3.70
N GLU A 70 31.66 3.89 -2.74
CA GLU A 70 31.23 2.50 -2.50
C GLU A 70 29.97 2.44 -1.61
N ILE A 71 29.52 3.58 -1.10
CA ILE A 71 28.31 3.67 -0.26
C ILE A 71 27.09 3.40 -1.12
N THR A 72 26.20 2.57 -0.60
CA THR A 72 24.97 2.23 -1.29
C THR A 72 23.82 3.15 -0.88
N ARG A 73 22.87 3.35 -1.80
CA ARG A 73 21.59 4.03 -1.51
C ARG A 73 20.89 3.47 -0.27
N LYS A 74 20.89 2.15 -0.09
CA LYS A 74 20.26 1.48 1.07
C LYS A 74 20.89 1.92 2.39
N GLN A 75 22.21 2.09 2.44
CA GLN A 75 22.90 2.53 3.65
C GLN A 75 22.53 3.97 4.00
N VAL A 76 22.52 4.87 3.00
CA VAL A 76 22.07 6.26 3.19
C VAL A 76 20.65 6.31 3.74
N TYR A 77 19.74 5.54 3.14
CA TYR A 77 18.33 5.46 3.57
C TYR A 77 18.20 4.94 5.01
N ALA A 78 18.92 3.87 5.35
CA ALA A 78 18.89 3.30 6.69
C ALA A 78 19.45 4.25 7.75
N HIS A 79 20.49 5.02 7.42
CA HIS A 79 21.06 6.00 8.34
C HIS A 79 20.15 7.22 8.50
N TRP A 80 19.62 7.76 7.39
CA TRP A 80 18.62 8.84 7.42
C TRP A 80 17.39 8.46 8.24
N ALA A 81 16.87 7.24 8.08
CA ALA A 81 15.74 6.75 8.85
C ALA A 81 16.04 6.70 10.36
N ARG A 82 17.27 6.30 10.74
CA ARG A 82 17.72 6.26 12.13
C ARG A 82 17.86 7.65 12.74
N VAL A 83 18.43 8.60 11.99
CA VAL A 83 18.56 10.01 12.42
C VAL A 83 17.18 10.60 12.69
N ASN A 84 16.22 10.35 11.79
CA ASN A 84 14.87 10.87 11.91
C ASN A 84 13.95 10.02 12.81
N GLU A 85 14.40 8.88 13.33
CA GLU A 85 13.54 7.96 14.09
C GLU A 85 12.86 8.65 15.27
N SER A 86 13.62 9.45 16.01
CA SER A 86 13.11 10.20 17.16
C SER A 86 12.02 11.23 16.82
N VAL A 87 11.92 11.65 15.55
CA VAL A 87 10.92 12.64 15.09
C VAL A 87 9.55 11.98 14.91
N TRP A 88 9.50 10.76 14.35
CA TRP A 88 8.23 10.09 14.01
C TRP A 88 7.87 8.93 14.95
N LYS A 89 8.85 8.33 15.64
CA LYS A 89 8.66 7.21 16.58
C LYS A 89 8.48 7.72 18.00
N LEU A 90 7.38 8.39 18.24
CA LEU A 90 7.02 9.02 19.50
C LEU A 90 6.48 8.01 20.53
N HIS A 91 6.01 6.85 20.08
CA HIS A 91 5.43 5.83 20.95
C HIS A 91 5.66 4.40 20.40
N PRO A 92 5.80 3.35 21.26
CA PRO A 92 5.99 1.97 20.81
C PRO A 92 4.82 1.40 20.00
N ASN A 93 3.58 1.74 20.36
CA ASN A 93 2.40 1.48 19.55
C ASN A 93 2.38 2.44 18.35
N GLN A 94 2.38 1.88 17.13
CA GLN A 94 2.53 2.64 15.87
C GLN A 94 1.34 3.57 15.60
N VAL A 95 0.11 3.12 15.86
CA VAL A 95 -1.12 3.93 15.71
C VAL A 95 -1.04 5.16 16.61
N LYS A 96 -0.74 4.97 17.90
CA LYS A 96 -0.53 6.07 18.84
C LYS A 96 0.60 6.99 18.41
N SER A 97 1.71 6.43 17.91
CA SER A 97 2.84 7.23 17.42
C SER A 97 2.44 8.13 16.25
N ALA A 98 1.67 7.59 15.29
CA ALA A 98 1.15 8.34 14.16
C ALA A 98 0.16 9.42 14.61
N THR A 99 -0.78 9.09 15.50
CA THR A 99 -1.72 10.07 16.09
C THR A 99 -0.97 11.21 16.78
N MET A 100 0.01 10.90 17.64
CA MET A 100 0.82 11.93 18.32
C MET A 100 1.57 12.83 17.34
N LEU A 101 2.02 12.30 16.20
CA LEU A 101 2.69 13.10 15.18
C LEU A 101 1.71 14.02 14.44
N LEU A 102 0.51 13.53 14.11
CA LEU A 102 -0.53 14.32 13.47
C LEU A 102 -1.05 15.42 14.39
N GLU A 103 -1.23 15.13 15.69
CA GLU A 103 -1.68 16.10 16.70
C GLU A 103 -0.74 17.31 16.83
N GLN A 104 0.54 17.18 16.48
CA GLN A 104 1.48 18.33 16.47
C GLN A 104 1.14 19.36 15.39
N TRP A 105 0.44 18.96 14.34
CA TRP A 105 0.15 19.78 13.16
C TRP A 105 -1.34 20.05 12.97
N ASP A 106 -2.18 19.47 13.83
CA ASP A 106 -3.63 19.60 13.79
C ASP A 106 -4.06 21.06 14.01
N GLY A 107 -4.96 21.54 13.16
CA GLY A 107 -5.42 22.92 13.12
C GLY A 107 -4.45 23.92 12.47
N GLU A 108 -3.17 23.57 12.27
CA GLU A 108 -2.18 24.45 11.62
C GLU A 108 -1.95 24.08 10.16
N ARG A 109 -1.52 22.84 9.90
CA ARG A 109 -1.16 22.35 8.54
C ARG A 109 -2.10 21.28 8.07
N ILE A 110 -2.58 20.48 9.00
CA ILE A 110 -3.55 19.43 8.75
C ILE A 110 -4.77 19.62 9.64
N GLU A 111 -5.83 18.91 9.32
CA GLU A 111 -6.97 18.67 10.20
C GLU A 111 -7.10 17.17 10.37
N ILE A 112 -7.13 16.68 11.60
CA ILE A 112 -7.46 15.30 11.89
C ILE A 112 -8.97 15.12 11.75
N LEU A 113 -9.38 14.17 10.92
CA LEU A 113 -10.79 13.91 10.68
C LEU A 113 -11.30 12.97 11.76
N PRO A 114 -12.39 13.35 12.48
CA PRO A 114 -13.06 12.41 13.36
C PRO A 114 -13.78 11.37 12.50
N VAL A 115 -13.24 10.15 12.50
CA VAL A 115 -13.86 8.99 11.86
C VAL A 115 -14.61 8.21 12.92
N GLU A 116 -15.89 7.96 12.69
CA GLU A 116 -16.62 7.01 13.52
C GLU A 116 -16.09 5.63 13.19
N LYS A 117 -15.47 4.98 14.19
CA LYS A 117 -14.86 3.67 14.00
C LYS A 117 -15.95 2.62 14.06
N GLU A 118 -16.15 1.93 12.95
CA GLU A 118 -16.97 0.73 12.94
C GLU A 118 -16.34 -0.36 13.84
N PRO A 119 -17.16 -1.23 14.46
CA PRO A 119 -16.65 -2.36 15.22
C PRO A 119 -15.62 -3.17 14.42
N GLY A 120 -14.48 -3.47 15.03
CA GLY A 120 -13.39 -4.21 14.39
C GLY A 120 -12.56 -3.43 13.37
N ILE A 121 -12.80 -2.14 13.16
CA ILE A 121 -12.02 -1.27 12.26
C ILE A 121 -11.22 -0.23 13.06
N ASP A 122 -9.92 -0.15 12.79
CA ASP A 122 -9.08 0.98 13.21
C ASP A 122 -8.81 1.89 12.01
N ALA A 123 -8.91 3.19 12.24
CA ALA A 123 -8.65 4.20 11.22
C ALA A 123 -8.05 5.47 11.81
N ILE A 124 -7.13 6.06 11.06
CA ILE A 124 -6.60 7.41 11.27
C ILE A 124 -6.68 8.15 9.94
N SER A 125 -7.34 9.30 9.91
CA SER A 125 -7.42 10.13 8.71
C SER A 125 -7.16 11.59 9.00
N PHE A 126 -6.59 12.28 8.01
CA PHE A 126 -6.30 13.70 8.08
C PHE A 126 -6.34 14.34 6.69
N SER A 127 -6.59 15.64 6.64
CA SER A 127 -6.57 16.46 5.43
C SER A 127 -5.56 17.59 5.54
N PHE A 128 -4.96 18.01 4.43
CA PHE A 128 -4.15 19.23 4.40
C PHE A 128 -5.06 20.46 4.37
N ILE A 129 -5.36 21.02 5.53
CA ILE A 129 -6.34 22.10 5.67
C ILE A 129 -5.98 23.35 4.88
N ASN A 130 -4.68 23.66 4.74
CA ASN A 130 -4.23 24.81 3.97
C ASN A 130 -4.50 24.62 2.47
N ILE A 131 -4.31 23.40 1.96
CA ILE A 131 -4.63 23.05 0.57
C ILE A 131 -6.13 23.14 0.34
N LEU A 132 -6.94 22.58 1.24
CA LEU A 132 -8.40 22.66 1.15
C LEU A 132 -8.92 24.10 1.18
N ARG A 133 -8.35 24.96 2.04
CA ARG A 133 -8.73 26.38 2.12
C ARG A 133 -8.31 27.18 0.89
N GLU A 134 -7.15 26.89 0.33
CA GLU A 134 -6.61 27.64 -0.81
C GLU A 134 -7.22 27.19 -2.14
N PHE A 135 -7.40 25.87 -2.33
CA PHE A 135 -7.76 25.30 -3.62
C PHE A 135 -9.13 24.63 -3.64
N GLY A 136 -9.78 24.37 -2.50
CA GLY A 136 -11.03 23.58 -2.42
C GLY A 136 -12.13 24.04 -3.37
N ASP A 137 -12.34 25.35 -3.50
CA ASP A 137 -13.35 25.93 -4.41
C ASP A 137 -12.98 25.85 -5.90
N SER A 138 -11.74 25.49 -6.22
CA SER A 138 -11.24 25.37 -7.60
C SER A 138 -11.06 23.93 -8.07
N ILE A 139 -11.04 22.96 -7.15
CA ILE A 139 -10.83 21.55 -7.48
C ILE A 139 -12.09 20.99 -8.16
N GLU A 140 -11.94 20.61 -9.43
CA GLU A 140 -13.00 20.02 -10.25
C GLU A 140 -12.86 18.49 -10.40
N GLU A 141 -11.66 17.96 -10.17
CA GLU A 141 -11.36 16.53 -10.24
C GLU A 141 -10.67 16.05 -8.97
N VAL A 142 -11.13 14.93 -8.42
CA VAL A 142 -10.49 14.26 -7.29
C VAL A 142 -10.35 12.77 -7.61
N VAL A 143 -9.17 12.24 -7.35
CA VAL A 143 -8.84 10.83 -7.54
C VAL A 143 -8.45 10.22 -6.21
N MET A 144 -8.87 8.99 -5.96
CA MET A 144 -8.44 8.18 -4.83
C MET A 144 -7.69 6.95 -5.33
N ASP A 145 -6.70 6.53 -4.55
CA ASP A 145 -6.00 5.27 -4.72
C ASP A 145 -5.64 4.71 -3.36
N SER A 146 -5.60 3.39 -3.25
CA SER A 146 -5.23 2.67 -2.05
C SER A 146 -3.97 1.85 -2.28
N THR A 147 -3.15 1.71 -1.23
CA THR A 147 -1.96 0.88 -1.28
C THR A 147 -1.74 0.11 0.01
N TRP A 148 -1.30 -1.13 -0.16
CA TRP A 148 -1.06 -2.09 0.92
C TRP A 148 0.42 -2.24 1.23
N LYS A 149 0.75 -2.86 2.37
CA LYS A 149 2.12 -3.16 2.81
C LYS A 149 3.03 -1.93 2.99
N THR A 150 2.45 -0.76 3.23
CA THR A 150 3.19 0.48 3.49
C THR A 150 3.68 0.60 4.94
N ASN A 151 3.15 -0.23 5.84
CA ASN A 151 3.44 -0.19 7.26
C ASN A 151 3.45 -1.61 7.86
N ALA A 152 4.01 -1.73 9.07
CA ALA A 152 4.19 -3.02 9.74
C ALA A 152 2.91 -3.59 10.37
N LEU A 153 1.83 -2.81 10.46
CA LEU A 153 0.53 -3.28 10.97
C LEU A 153 -0.41 -3.78 9.87
N GLY A 154 -0.01 -3.66 8.60
CA GLY A 154 -0.85 -4.06 7.48
C GLY A 154 -2.04 -3.13 7.23
N HIS A 155 -2.03 -1.91 7.77
CA HIS A 155 -3.03 -0.91 7.40
C HIS A 155 -2.91 -0.59 5.90
N GLU A 156 -4.06 -0.47 5.26
CA GLU A 156 -4.20 0.10 3.93
C GLU A 156 -4.09 1.62 4.02
N LEU A 157 -3.39 2.23 3.06
CA LEU A 157 -3.29 3.68 2.94
C LEU A 157 -4.11 4.14 1.74
N TYR A 158 -5.20 4.84 2.02
CA TYR A 158 -5.98 5.57 1.03
C TYR A 158 -5.43 6.99 0.92
N ALA A 159 -5.23 7.45 -0.31
CA ALA A 159 -4.80 8.82 -0.61
C ALA A 159 -5.78 9.46 -1.59
N MET A 160 -6.28 10.65 -1.24
CA MET A 160 -7.09 11.48 -2.13
C MET A 160 -6.24 12.63 -2.67
N VAL A 161 -6.26 12.79 -3.98
CA VAL A 161 -5.49 13.79 -4.73
C VAL A 161 -6.44 14.60 -5.57
N GLY A 162 -6.32 15.93 -5.52
CA GLY A 162 -7.08 16.85 -6.37
C GLY A 162 -6.26 17.35 -7.53
N GLU A 163 -6.96 17.77 -8.59
CA GLU A 163 -6.38 18.62 -9.61
C GLU A 163 -6.58 20.09 -9.24
N ALA A 164 -5.48 20.87 -9.26
CA ALA A 164 -5.54 22.32 -9.22
C ALA A 164 -4.45 22.93 -10.12
N ASN A 165 -4.85 23.82 -11.03
CA ASN A 165 -3.95 24.55 -11.94
C ASN A 165 -3.02 23.64 -12.78
N GLY A 166 -3.53 22.51 -13.24
CA GLY A 166 -2.79 21.49 -14.00
C GLY A 166 -1.82 20.68 -13.15
N GLN A 167 -1.93 20.72 -11.82
CA GLN A 167 -1.09 19.99 -10.89
C GLN A 167 -1.92 19.06 -10.01
N ALA A 168 -1.33 17.90 -9.70
CA ALA A 168 -1.86 16.97 -8.72
C ALA A 168 -1.44 17.44 -7.31
N ILE A 169 -2.42 17.71 -6.45
CA ILE A 169 -2.21 18.16 -5.08
C ILE A 169 -2.76 17.13 -4.08
N PRO A 170 -1.99 16.68 -3.09
CA PRO A 170 -2.51 15.77 -2.07
C PRO A 170 -3.53 16.50 -1.20
N ILE A 171 -4.72 15.93 -1.05
CA ILE A 171 -5.81 16.52 -0.26
C ILE A 171 -5.89 15.86 1.11
N SER A 172 -6.09 14.54 1.13
CA SER A 172 -6.36 13.80 2.36
C SER A 172 -5.79 12.39 2.31
N PHE A 173 -5.56 11.83 3.50
CA PHE A 173 -5.09 10.46 3.67
C PHE A 173 -5.90 9.76 4.75
N MET A 174 -6.05 8.45 4.60
CA MET A 174 -6.63 7.57 5.61
C MET A 174 -5.82 6.28 5.70
N PHE A 175 -5.32 5.98 6.89
CA PHE A 175 -4.85 4.65 7.24
C PHE A 175 -6.02 3.87 7.81
N MET A 176 -6.27 2.68 7.27
CA MET A 176 -7.37 1.83 7.71
C MET A 176 -6.94 0.38 7.80
N GLY A 177 -7.43 -0.34 8.80
CA GLY A 177 -7.43 -1.79 8.78
C GLY A 177 -8.17 -2.38 9.95
N ASN A 178 -8.03 -3.68 10.13
CA ASN A 178 -8.82 -4.39 11.13
C ASN A 178 -8.14 -4.24 12.51
N SER A 179 -8.90 -3.81 13.51
CA SER A 179 -8.43 -3.79 14.90
C SER A 179 -8.46 -5.18 15.53
N ASP A 180 -9.41 -6.00 15.10
CA ASP A 180 -9.65 -7.38 15.53
C ASP A 180 -10.52 -8.13 14.50
N ASP A 181 -10.92 -9.36 14.82
CA ASP A 181 -11.72 -10.22 13.94
C ASP A 181 -13.24 -9.94 14.01
N SER A 182 -13.67 -8.87 14.70
CA SER A 182 -15.10 -8.49 14.80
C SER A 182 -15.60 -7.59 13.66
N ALA A 183 -14.73 -7.25 12.70
CA ALA A 183 -15.06 -6.40 11.57
C ALA A 183 -16.21 -6.99 10.74
N GLU A 184 -17.32 -6.26 10.67
CA GLU A 184 -18.46 -6.64 9.84
C GLU A 184 -18.21 -6.33 8.35
N THR A 185 -18.88 -7.07 7.47
CA THR A 185 -18.87 -6.80 6.03
C THR A 185 -19.38 -5.39 5.76
N GLY A 186 -18.59 -4.58 5.06
CA GLY A 186 -18.92 -3.18 4.76
C GLY A 186 -18.38 -2.15 5.78
N GLY A 187 -17.81 -2.57 6.92
CA GLY A 187 -17.27 -1.64 7.91
C GLY A 187 -16.19 -0.70 7.35
N LYS A 188 -15.36 -1.20 6.44
CA LYS A 188 -14.36 -0.39 5.71
C LYS A 188 -15.02 0.67 4.81
N GLU A 189 -16.08 0.30 4.11
CA GLU A 189 -16.81 1.20 3.22
C GLU A 189 -17.48 2.33 4.01
N CYS A 190 -18.18 1.99 5.09
CA CYS A 190 -18.74 2.97 6.02
C CYS A 190 -17.67 3.93 6.54
N THR A 191 -16.51 3.39 6.94
CA THR A 191 -15.37 4.19 7.43
C THR A 191 -14.83 5.12 6.33
N LEU A 192 -14.68 4.62 5.09
CA LEU A 192 -14.16 5.40 3.96
C LEU A 192 -15.10 6.55 3.54
N HIS A 193 -16.41 6.37 3.69
CA HIS A 193 -17.38 7.44 3.44
C HIS A 193 -17.08 8.70 4.26
N HIS A 194 -16.56 8.59 5.49
CA HIS A 194 -16.19 9.77 6.29
C HIS A 194 -15.11 10.63 5.62
N LEU A 195 -14.11 10.00 4.98
CA LEU A 195 -13.06 10.69 4.26
C LEU A 195 -13.63 11.43 3.04
N VAL A 196 -14.38 10.71 2.20
CA VAL A 196 -14.93 11.24 0.96
C VAL A 196 -15.94 12.35 1.24
N ARG A 197 -16.80 12.17 2.25
CA ARG A 197 -17.74 13.18 2.72
C ARG A 197 -17.03 14.45 3.18
N HIS A 198 -15.94 14.31 3.93
CA HIS A 198 -15.17 15.47 4.40
C HIS A 198 -14.56 16.24 3.22
N VAL A 199 -14.01 15.56 2.22
CA VAL A 199 -13.45 16.19 1.01
C VAL A 199 -14.56 16.85 0.18
N GLY A 200 -15.68 16.17 -0.08
CA GLY A 200 -16.85 16.78 -0.74
C GLY A 200 -17.48 17.91 0.09
N GLY A 201 -17.23 17.92 1.40
CA GLY A 201 -17.51 19.00 2.34
C GLY A 201 -16.78 20.29 1.99
N HIS A 202 -15.50 20.19 1.61
CA HIS A 202 -14.63 21.34 1.33
C HIS A 202 -14.54 21.68 -0.16
N CYS A 203 -14.59 20.68 -1.03
CA CYS A 203 -14.45 20.83 -2.47
C CYS A 203 -15.83 20.76 -3.15
N LYS A 204 -16.54 21.89 -3.20
CA LYS A 204 -17.93 21.93 -3.69
C LYS A 204 -18.08 21.83 -5.20
N ARG A 205 -16.99 22.01 -5.95
CA ARG A 205 -16.99 22.05 -7.41
C ARG A 205 -16.48 20.77 -8.07
N ILE A 206 -16.37 19.68 -7.31
CA ILE A 206 -15.99 18.38 -7.87
C ILE A 206 -17.03 17.97 -8.93
N MET A 207 -16.56 17.86 -10.17
CA MET A 207 -17.31 17.42 -11.36
C MET A 207 -16.91 16.01 -11.78
N PHE A 208 -15.68 15.59 -11.45
CA PHE A 208 -15.14 14.29 -11.81
C PHE A 208 -14.52 13.61 -10.60
N THR A 209 -14.77 12.31 -10.45
CA THR A 209 -14.10 11.47 -9.46
C THR A 209 -13.41 10.30 -10.13
N GLY A 210 -12.26 9.88 -9.61
CA GLY A 210 -11.47 8.77 -10.14
C GLY A 210 -11.06 7.77 -9.06
N SER A 211 -11.06 6.48 -9.35
CA SER A 211 -10.51 5.44 -8.46
C SER A 211 -10.02 4.23 -9.23
N ASP A 212 -9.38 3.24 -8.59
CA ASP A 212 -9.25 1.92 -9.22
C ASP A 212 -10.65 1.25 -9.31
N LYS A 213 -10.72 0.06 -9.91
CA LYS A 213 -11.91 -0.82 -9.95
C LYS A 213 -12.26 -1.42 -8.58
N ASP A 214 -12.00 -0.70 -7.49
CA ASP A 214 -12.36 -1.12 -6.15
C ASP A 214 -13.78 -0.66 -5.82
N THR A 215 -14.64 -1.60 -5.45
CA THR A 215 -16.06 -1.32 -5.21
C THR A 215 -16.26 -0.38 -4.02
N VAL A 216 -15.42 -0.47 -2.99
CA VAL A 216 -15.51 0.38 -1.79
C VAL A 216 -15.16 1.83 -2.14
N GLU A 217 -14.13 2.03 -2.95
CA GLU A 217 -13.74 3.34 -3.48
C GLU A 217 -14.83 3.94 -4.38
N ILE A 218 -15.33 3.15 -5.34
CA ILE A 218 -16.37 3.57 -6.29
C ILE A 218 -17.64 3.96 -5.54
N ASN A 219 -18.13 3.11 -4.65
CA ASN A 219 -19.35 3.35 -3.88
C ASN A 219 -19.21 4.60 -3.01
N SER A 220 -18.06 4.79 -2.36
CA SER A 220 -17.81 5.97 -1.53
C SER A 220 -17.93 7.27 -2.32
N PHE A 221 -17.39 7.32 -3.53
CA PHE A 221 -17.58 8.49 -4.40
C PHE A 221 -19.02 8.66 -4.87
N CYS A 222 -19.67 7.58 -5.30
CA CYS A 222 -21.02 7.64 -5.85
C CYS A 222 -22.05 8.06 -4.80
N ILE A 223 -21.84 7.68 -3.54
CA ILE A 223 -22.73 8.02 -2.42
C ILE A 223 -22.47 9.45 -1.94
N GLU A 224 -21.21 9.83 -1.70
CA GLU A 224 -20.89 11.11 -1.03
C GLU A 224 -20.76 12.29 -2.00
N ILE A 225 -20.49 12.03 -3.29
CA ILE A 225 -20.33 13.05 -4.34
C ILE A 225 -21.18 12.67 -5.58
N PRO A 226 -22.51 12.47 -5.42
CA PRO A 226 -23.36 11.88 -6.46
C PRO A 226 -23.49 12.75 -7.73
N GLN A 227 -23.20 14.05 -7.63
CA GLN A 227 -23.23 14.97 -8.77
C GLN A 227 -22.02 14.82 -9.69
N ALA A 228 -20.91 14.25 -9.19
CA ALA A 228 -19.70 14.09 -9.95
C ALA A 228 -19.78 12.85 -10.85
N LYS A 229 -19.23 12.96 -12.05
CA LYS A 229 -19.09 11.82 -12.95
C LYS A 229 -17.91 10.96 -12.50
N HIS A 230 -18.22 9.79 -11.96
CA HIS A 230 -17.20 8.80 -11.60
C HIS A 230 -16.58 8.14 -12.83
N GLN A 231 -15.26 7.90 -12.78
CA GLN A 231 -14.47 7.25 -13.83
C GLN A 231 -13.44 6.30 -13.22
N LEU A 232 -13.17 5.19 -13.89
CA LEU A 232 -12.04 4.35 -13.52
C LEU A 232 -10.73 5.05 -13.89
N CYS A 233 -9.73 4.92 -13.03
CA CYS A 233 -8.39 5.43 -13.23
C CYS A 233 -7.81 4.85 -14.53
N TYR A 234 -7.53 5.74 -15.48
CA TYR A 234 -7.02 5.36 -16.80
C TYR A 234 -5.72 4.56 -16.72
N ILE A 235 -4.82 4.91 -15.79
CA ILE A 235 -3.54 4.22 -15.61
C ILE A 235 -3.78 2.78 -15.13
N HIS A 236 -4.66 2.57 -14.16
CA HIS A 236 -5.01 1.24 -13.67
C HIS A 236 -5.73 0.42 -14.74
N ALA A 237 -6.68 1.02 -15.46
CA ALA A 237 -7.38 0.37 -16.57
C ALA A 237 -6.42 -0.09 -17.68
N ILE A 238 -5.51 0.78 -18.14
CA ILE A 238 -4.53 0.42 -19.18
C ILE A 238 -3.55 -0.62 -18.68
N SER A 239 -3.08 -0.50 -17.43
CA SER A 239 -2.16 -1.47 -16.84
C SER A 239 -2.82 -2.85 -16.72
N TYR A 240 -4.08 -2.89 -16.30
CA TYR A 240 -4.88 -4.11 -16.25
C TYR A 240 -5.05 -4.74 -17.64
N ILE A 241 -5.42 -3.97 -18.66
CA ILE A 241 -5.56 -4.46 -20.04
C ILE A 241 -4.23 -4.98 -20.56
N LYS A 242 -3.15 -4.23 -20.40
CA LYS A 242 -1.80 -4.66 -20.85
C LYS A 242 -1.39 -5.96 -20.20
N LYS A 243 -1.61 -6.10 -18.90
CA LYS A 243 -1.32 -7.32 -18.15
C LYS A 243 -2.12 -8.51 -18.68
N ARG A 244 -3.43 -8.33 -18.87
CA ARG A 244 -4.32 -9.36 -19.44
C ARG A 244 -3.97 -9.75 -20.88
N LEU A 245 -3.48 -8.82 -21.69
CA LEU A 245 -3.06 -9.11 -23.07
C LEU A 245 -1.66 -9.73 -23.15
N ALA A 246 -0.79 -9.47 -22.16
CA ALA A 246 0.58 -9.96 -22.14
C ALA A 246 0.72 -11.32 -21.46
N GLU A 247 -0.18 -11.65 -20.52
CA GLU A 247 -0.15 -12.88 -19.74
C GLU A 247 -1.38 -13.72 -20.07
N ASP A 248 -1.17 -14.98 -20.45
CA ASP A 248 -2.22 -15.98 -20.60
C ASP A 248 -2.69 -16.46 -19.21
N ARG A 249 -3.29 -15.54 -18.45
CA ARG A 249 -3.90 -15.86 -17.16
C ARG A 249 -5.35 -16.27 -17.41
N PRO A 250 -5.80 -17.43 -16.88
CA PRO A 250 -7.21 -17.75 -16.88
C PRO A 250 -7.98 -16.59 -16.19
N PRO A 251 -9.16 -16.21 -16.69
CA PRO A 251 -9.99 -15.25 -15.99
C PRO A 251 -10.41 -15.82 -14.63
N ALA A 252 -10.87 -14.92 -13.77
CA ALA A 252 -11.57 -15.35 -12.57
C ALA A 252 -12.79 -16.18 -12.98
N SER A 253 -13.17 -17.15 -12.14
CA SER A 253 -14.40 -17.92 -12.34
C SER A 253 -15.58 -16.98 -12.56
N TYR A 254 -16.33 -17.23 -13.62
CA TYR A 254 -17.50 -16.43 -14.01
C TYR A 254 -18.70 -17.36 -14.12
N ASP A 255 -19.75 -17.07 -13.32
CA ASP A 255 -21.00 -17.80 -13.37
C ASP A 255 -22.08 -16.91 -14.02
N ALA A 256 -22.46 -17.29 -15.24
CA ALA A 256 -23.47 -16.58 -16.03
C ALA A 256 -24.87 -16.62 -15.38
N ARG A 257 -25.18 -17.63 -14.57
CA ARG A 257 -26.44 -17.73 -13.84
C ARG A 257 -26.46 -16.78 -12.66
N VAL A 258 -25.35 -16.68 -11.91
CA VAL A 258 -25.19 -15.66 -10.86
C VAL A 258 -25.37 -14.27 -11.47
N ALA A 259 -24.71 -14.01 -12.59
CA ALA A 259 -24.81 -12.73 -13.30
C ALA A 259 -26.22 -12.45 -13.81
N HIS A 260 -26.90 -13.44 -14.42
CA HIS A 260 -28.28 -13.32 -14.90
C HIS A 260 -29.28 -13.04 -13.76
N ARG A 261 -29.06 -13.63 -12.58
CA ARG A 261 -29.88 -13.34 -11.38
C ARG A 261 -29.77 -11.89 -10.94
N ALA A 262 -28.60 -11.27 -11.11
CA ALA A 262 -28.40 -9.85 -10.82
C ALA A 262 -28.85 -8.94 -11.98
N PHE A 263 -28.70 -9.41 -13.22
CA PHE A 263 -28.91 -8.65 -14.45
C PHE A 263 -29.59 -9.52 -15.52
N ASP A 264 -30.90 -9.39 -15.65
CA ASP A 264 -31.75 -10.22 -16.52
C ASP A 264 -31.39 -10.20 -18.02
N PHE A 265 -30.70 -9.16 -18.48
CA PHE A 265 -30.22 -9.04 -19.86
C PHE A 265 -29.02 -9.94 -20.19
N ILE A 266 -28.31 -10.44 -19.18
CA ILE A 266 -27.17 -11.34 -19.38
C ILE A 266 -27.72 -12.72 -19.74
N ASP A 267 -27.32 -13.31 -20.87
CA ASP A 267 -27.72 -14.67 -21.21
C ASP A 267 -27.13 -15.65 -20.18
N PRO A 268 -27.95 -16.43 -19.44
CA PRO A 268 -27.46 -17.36 -18.42
C PRO A 268 -26.66 -18.53 -18.99
N THR A 269 -26.61 -18.67 -20.31
CA THR A 269 -25.77 -19.63 -21.05
C THR A 269 -24.51 -19.00 -21.64
N TRP A 270 -24.30 -17.70 -21.44
CA TRP A 270 -23.12 -17.00 -21.93
C TRP A 270 -21.88 -17.43 -21.16
N ALA A 271 -21.03 -18.22 -21.81
CA ALA A 271 -19.69 -18.51 -21.33
C ALA A 271 -18.69 -17.53 -21.98
N PRO A 272 -17.94 -16.74 -21.21
CA PRO A 272 -16.70 -16.19 -21.76
C PRO A 272 -15.85 -17.43 -22.08
N GLY A 273 -15.46 -17.66 -23.34
CA GLY A 273 -14.79 -18.90 -23.78
C GLY A 273 -13.41 -19.10 -23.17
N VAL A 274 -13.38 -19.34 -21.86
CA VAL A 274 -12.24 -19.38 -20.98
C VAL A 274 -12.62 -20.25 -19.79
N SER A 275 -11.98 -21.40 -19.71
CA SER A 275 -12.22 -22.38 -18.67
C SER A 275 -11.51 -21.98 -17.38
N SER A 276 -12.12 -22.31 -16.24
CA SER A 276 -11.46 -22.26 -14.93
C SER A 276 -10.42 -23.39 -14.76
N GLY A 277 -9.85 -23.93 -15.85
CA GLY A 277 -8.86 -25.02 -15.80
C GLY A 277 -9.45 -26.41 -15.54
N TRP A 278 -10.37 -26.56 -14.58
CA TRP A 278 -11.02 -27.83 -14.21
C TRP A 278 -12.46 -27.99 -14.69
N LEU A 279 -13.13 -26.91 -15.08
CA LEU A 279 -14.52 -26.91 -15.52
C LEU A 279 -14.58 -26.79 -17.05
N GLU A 280 -15.40 -27.62 -17.71
CA GLU A 280 -15.64 -27.49 -19.14
C GLU A 280 -16.28 -26.12 -19.47
N ASP A 281 -15.88 -25.54 -20.59
CA ASP A 281 -16.40 -24.24 -21.06
C ASP A 281 -17.93 -24.24 -21.11
N GLY A 282 -18.55 -23.35 -20.35
CA GLY A 282 -20.01 -23.17 -20.31
C GLY A 282 -20.78 -24.13 -19.41
N VAL A 283 -20.10 -24.92 -18.60
CA VAL A 283 -20.71 -25.72 -17.53
C VAL A 283 -20.74 -24.89 -16.24
N CYS A 284 -21.85 -24.90 -15.51
CA CYS A 284 -21.95 -24.27 -14.19
C CYS A 284 -21.36 -25.21 -13.14
N GLU A 285 -20.75 -24.71 -12.05
CA GLU A 285 -20.26 -25.59 -10.96
C GLU A 285 -21.36 -26.54 -10.44
N GLU A 286 -22.61 -26.07 -10.41
CA GLU A 286 -23.79 -26.86 -10.01
C GLU A 286 -24.10 -28.03 -10.96
N ASP A 287 -23.66 -27.95 -12.22
CA ASP A 287 -23.90 -28.97 -13.26
C ASP A 287 -22.62 -29.76 -13.60
N ALA A 288 -21.55 -29.53 -12.85
CA ALA A 288 -20.27 -30.18 -13.09
C ALA A 288 -20.39 -31.69 -12.83
N GLU A 289 -20.02 -32.52 -13.82
CA GLU A 289 -19.96 -33.97 -13.65
C GLU A 289 -18.80 -34.42 -12.73
N MET A 290 -17.88 -33.51 -12.43
CA MET A 290 -16.73 -33.72 -11.56
C MET A 290 -16.74 -32.74 -10.40
N GLU A 291 -16.48 -33.23 -9.19
CA GLU A 291 -16.29 -32.37 -8.02
C GLU A 291 -14.99 -31.56 -8.17
N ARG A 292 -15.02 -30.32 -7.69
CA ARG A 292 -13.89 -29.39 -7.73
C ARG A 292 -12.66 -30.00 -7.06
N PRO A 293 -11.48 -30.02 -7.70
CA PRO A 293 -10.25 -30.52 -7.08
C PRO A 293 -9.87 -29.71 -5.83
N GLU A 294 -9.55 -30.37 -4.71
CA GLU A 294 -9.11 -29.70 -3.47
C GLU A 294 -7.87 -28.80 -3.67
N SER A 295 -6.99 -29.15 -4.61
CA SER A 295 -5.80 -28.36 -4.97
C SER A 295 -6.15 -26.98 -5.56
N GLU A 296 -7.29 -26.86 -6.22
CA GLU A 296 -7.75 -25.59 -6.79
C GLU A 296 -8.54 -24.74 -5.79
N LEU A 297 -9.05 -25.34 -4.72
CA LEU A 297 -9.57 -24.60 -3.56
C LEU A 297 -8.41 -23.96 -2.78
N GLU A 298 -7.27 -24.65 -2.66
CA GLU A 298 -6.04 -24.09 -2.08
C GLU A 298 -5.42 -23.01 -3.00
N GLU A 299 -5.39 -23.23 -4.32
CA GLU A 299 -4.92 -22.21 -5.27
C GLU A 299 -5.81 -20.98 -5.29
N ASP A 300 -7.15 -21.09 -5.24
CA ASP A 300 -8.03 -19.92 -5.14
C ASP A 300 -7.95 -19.22 -3.78
N GLN A 301 -7.68 -19.95 -2.69
CA GLN A 301 -7.37 -19.35 -1.40
C GLN A 301 -6.01 -18.63 -1.44
N GLU A 302 -5.01 -19.16 -2.14
CA GLU A 302 -3.75 -18.47 -2.41
C GLU A 302 -3.90 -17.32 -3.40
N LEU A 303 -4.78 -17.43 -4.41
CA LEU A 303 -5.04 -16.40 -5.41
C LEU A 303 -5.87 -15.26 -4.81
N ALA A 304 -6.83 -15.55 -3.93
CA ALA A 304 -7.51 -14.56 -3.10
C ALA A 304 -6.50 -13.86 -2.17
N ARG A 305 -5.55 -14.61 -1.59
CA ARG A 305 -4.41 -14.00 -0.88
C ARG A 305 -3.48 -13.22 -1.81
N PHE A 306 -3.33 -13.57 -3.09
CA PHE A 306 -2.45 -12.89 -4.05
C PHE A 306 -3.09 -11.68 -4.70
N ILE A 307 -4.42 -11.67 -4.86
CA ILE A 307 -5.24 -10.54 -5.31
C ILE A 307 -5.33 -9.48 -4.20
N ILE A 308 -5.23 -9.89 -2.93
CA ILE A 308 -4.99 -8.98 -1.78
C ILE A 308 -3.53 -8.45 -1.75
N LEU A 309 -2.64 -8.92 -2.64
CA LEU A 309 -1.20 -8.58 -2.63
C LEU A 309 -0.67 -7.97 -3.94
N GLN A 310 -1.53 -7.45 -4.81
CA GLN A 310 -1.14 -6.61 -5.94
C GLN A 310 -1.88 -5.29 -5.91
#